data_AF-A0A7X6WFQ4-F1
#
_entry.id   AF-A0A7X6WFQ4-F1
#
_cell.length_a   1.000
_cell.length_b   1.000
_cell.length_c   1.000
_cell.angle_alpha   90.00
_cell.angle_beta   90.00
_cell.angle_gamma   90.00
#
_symmetry.space_group_name_H-M   'P 1'
#
loop_
_entity.id
_entity.type
_entity.pdbx_description
1 polymer ?
#
loop_
_entity_poly.entity_id
_entity_poly.type
_entity_poly.pdbx_seq_one_letter_code
_entity_poly.pdbx_strand_id
1 'polypeptide(L)'
;MLKDSIKMSWSNIVNNKIRSFLTILGIIIGVASIIALITIVQGATDEVENQISGLGADKITVQAYGTPLKQGLNEVDLEALNMVENVKGISPTISSKTSVAANGMTKTGITVEGKNEVFFKADQDLIKHGRAFNVFDIYEETKVAVIGSSLNEELFFGIDPIGESILINGSTFTVVGILDASSDFSFSSTNKVVIIPYTTAMKTIGSRNISTVDLFMSDSDQSDIIMNDIKRVLNGAFNYKDDSYFVFNMEDIIATIGDITGMLKLLLAGIASISLVVGGIGIMNMMLVSVTERTSEIGLRKALGAEPNSIQLQFILEAIFLSIFGGILGLGLGMLIAYIASIIIGFELVIALSTVLLAIGFSALVGVVFGFMPARKASRLNPIDALRHI
;
A
#
# COMPACT_ATOMS: atom_id res chain seq x y z
N MET A 1 0.00 -39.26 -27.10
CA MET A 1 0.20 -37.93 -27.74
C MET A 1 0.52 -36.84 -26.72
N LEU A 2 -0.43 -36.29 -25.93
CA LEU A 2 -0.14 -35.22 -24.95
C LEU A 2 0.91 -35.61 -23.88
N LYS A 3 0.79 -36.80 -23.28
CA LYS A 3 1.79 -37.34 -22.33
C LYS A 3 3.18 -37.54 -22.97
N ASP A 4 3.22 -38.00 -24.22
CA ASP A 4 4.48 -38.24 -24.94
C ASP A 4 5.15 -36.93 -25.36
N SER A 5 4.36 -35.92 -25.75
CA SER A 5 4.84 -34.57 -26.03
C SER A 5 5.45 -33.92 -24.79
N ILE A 6 4.83 -34.04 -23.62
CA ILE A 6 5.37 -33.53 -22.35
C ILE A 6 6.70 -34.22 -22.00
N LYS A 7 6.75 -35.55 -22.13
CA LYS A 7 7.95 -36.34 -21.82
C LYS A 7 9.11 -36.02 -22.77
N MET A 8 8.82 -35.82 -24.06
CA MET A 8 9.81 -35.39 -25.05
C MET A 8 10.29 -33.95 -24.81
N SER A 9 9.40 -33.01 -24.49
CA SER A 9 9.78 -31.63 -24.19
C SER A 9 10.71 -31.56 -22.97
N TRP A 10 10.41 -32.32 -21.90
CA TRP A 10 11.28 -32.39 -20.73
C TRP A 10 12.69 -32.93 -21.06
N SER A 11 12.77 -34.00 -21.87
CA SER A 11 14.06 -34.57 -22.29
C SER A 11 14.90 -33.60 -23.14
N ASN A 12 14.28 -32.75 -23.96
CA ASN A 12 15.01 -31.79 -24.81
C ASN A 12 15.60 -30.63 -23.99
N ILE A 13 14.86 -30.15 -22.98
CA ILE A 13 15.33 -29.09 -22.06
C ILE A 13 16.60 -29.55 -21.32
N VAL A 14 16.64 -30.81 -20.90
CA VAL A 14 17.77 -31.39 -20.15
C VAL A 14 19.02 -31.58 -21.02
N ASN A 15 18.87 -31.79 -22.34
CA ASN A 15 20.02 -31.98 -23.24
C ASN A 15 20.71 -30.67 -23.63
N ASN A 16 20.01 -29.53 -23.65
CA ASN A 16 20.57 -28.20 -23.95
C ASN A 16 20.45 -27.24 -22.75
N LYS A 17 21.14 -27.59 -21.65
CA LYS A 17 21.00 -26.96 -20.32
C LYS A 17 21.26 -25.45 -20.31
N ILE A 18 22.36 -24.99 -20.92
CA ILE A 18 22.76 -23.56 -20.86
C ILE A 18 21.76 -22.67 -21.62
N ARG A 19 21.35 -23.08 -22.81
CA ARG A 19 20.44 -22.30 -23.66
C ARG A 19 19.03 -22.25 -23.09
N SER A 20 18.53 -23.40 -22.64
CA SER A 20 17.21 -23.48 -21.99
C SER A 20 17.19 -22.69 -20.68
N PHE A 21 18.26 -22.76 -19.90
CA PHE A 21 18.39 -21.95 -18.68
C PHE A 21 18.39 -20.44 -18.98
N LEU A 22 19.21 -19.98 -19.92
CA LEU A 22 19.28 -18.56 -20.31
C LEU A 22 17.95 -18.00 -20.83
N THR A 23 17.16 -18.81 -21.53
CA THR A 23 15.85 -18.39 -22.03
C THR A 23 14.79 -18.34 -20.95
N ILE A 24 14.73 -19.38 -20.11
CA ILE A 24 13.78 -19.43 -19.00
C ILE A 24 14.12 -18.33 -17.98
N LEU A 25 15.40 -17.98 -17.80
CA LEU A 25 15.83 -16.92 -16.89
C LEU A 25 15.20 -15.56 -17.21
N GLY A 26 15.08 -15.20 -18.49
CA GLY A 26 14.41 -13.95 -18.89
C GLY A 26 12.94 -13.91 -18.49
N ILE A 27 12.23 -15.04 -18.59
CA ILE A 27 10.83 -15.19 -18.17
C ILE A 27 10.75 -15.16 -16.63
N ILE A 28 11.64 -15.87 -15.95
CA ILE A 28 11.71 -15.91 -14.49
C ILE A 28 11.87 -14.49 -13.95
N ILE A 29 12.85 -13.73 -14.45
CA ILE A 29 13.11 -12.37 -13.98
C ILE A 29 11.93 -11.46 -14.32
N GLY A 30 11.39 -11.55 -15.54
CA GLY A 30 10.23 -10.76 -15.95
C GLY A 30 9.02 -10.99 -15.04
N VAL A 31 8.62 -12.25 -14.85
CA VAL A 31 7.47 -12.61 -14.00
C VAL A 31 7.77 -12.29 -12.53
N ALA A 32 8.95 -12.62 -12.01
CA ALA A 32 9.31 -12.33 -10.63
C ALA A 32 9.24 -10.83 -10.30
N SER A 33 9.79 -9.98 -11.16
CA SER A 33 9.77 -8.53 -10.97
C SER A 33 8.35 -7.98 -10.96
N ILE A 34 7.49 -8.41 -11.90
CA ILE A 34 6.10 -7.95 -11.99
C ILE A 34 5.31 -8.39 -10.75
N ILE A 35 5.44 -9.66 -10.36
CA ILE A 35 4.72 -10.22 -9.21
C ILE A 35 5.18 -9.55 -7.92
N ALA A 36 6.48 -9.37 -7.73
CA ALA A 36 7.02 -8.67 -6.58
C ALA A 36 6.46 -7.25 -6.50
N LEU A 37 6.55 -6.47 -7.59
CA LEU A 37 6.08 -5.09 -7.62
C LEU A 37 4.57 -4.96 -7.38
N ILE A 38 3.74 -5.78 -8.05
CA ILE A 38 2.28 -5.74 -7.85
C ILE A 38 1.92 -6.09 -6.41
N THR A 39 2.54 -7.13 -5.84
CA THR A 39 2.23 -7.58 -4.48
C THR A 39 2.66 -6.54 -3.45
N ILE A 40 3.83 -5.92 -3.64
CA ILE A 40 4.32 -4.84 -2.76
C ILE A 40 3.39 -3.62 -2.85
N VAL A 41 3.04 -3.17 -4.05
CA VAL A 41 2.17 -2.00 -4.24
C VAL A 41 0.78 -2.25 -3.68
N GLN A 42 0.20 -3.44 -3.91
CA GLN A 42 -1.12 -3.78 -3.38
C GLN A 42 -1.08 -3.87 -1.85
N GLY A 43 -0.10 -4.58 -1.27
CA GLY A 43 0.02 -4.67 0.19
C GLY A 43 0.24 -3.32 0.86
N ALA A 44 1.03 -2.43 0.24
CA ALA A 44 1.20 -1.06 0.72
C ALA A 44 -0.09 -0.23 0.58
N THR A 45 -0.86 -0.44 -0.50
CA THR A 45 -2.14 0.26 -0.69
C THR A 45 -3.17 -0.21 0.33
N ASP A 46 -3.30 -1.52 0.53
CA ASP A 46 -4.24 -2.13 1.47
C ASP A 46 -3.93 -1.68 2.91
N GLU A 47 -2.65 -1.58 3.28
CA GLU A 47 -2.23 -1.05 4.58
C GLU A 47 -2.70 0.41 4.76
N VAL A 48 -2.49 1.26 3.75
CA VAL A 48 -2.91 2.66 3.82
C VAL A 48 -4.44 2.78 3.84
N GLU A 49 -5.16 2.00 3.03
CA GLU A 49 -6.62 1.96 3.02
C GLU A 49 -7.18 1.50 4.38
N ASN A 50 -6.58 0.48 5.00
CA ASN A 50 -6.97 -0.01 6.32
C ASN A 50 -6.72 1.04 7.41
N GLN A 51 -5.57 1.73 7.38
CA GLN A 51 -5.26 2.80 8.31
C GLN A 51 -6.27 3.95 8.19
N ILE A 52 -6.61 4.36 6.97
CA ILE A 52 -7.57 5.46 6.74
C ILE A 52 -9.00 5.03 7.11
N SER A 53 -9.38 3.80 6.79
CA SER A 53 -10.70 3.26 7.18
C SER A 53 -10.86 3.22 8.70
N GLY A 54 -9.78 2.92 9.44
CA GLY A 54 -9.75 2.98 10.90
C GLY A 54 -9.91 4.39 11.47
N LEU A 55 -9.61 5.44 10.70
CA LEU A 55 -9.76 6.84 11.12
C LEU A 55 -11.20 7.37 11.05
N GLY A 56 -12.16 6.55 10.59
CA GLY A 56 -13.57 6.87 10.43
C GLY A 56 -13.87 7.51 9.07
N ALA A 57 -14.72 6.86 8.27
CA ALA A 57 -15.20 7.40 6.99
C ALA A 57 -16.15 8.60 7.17
N ASP A 58 -16.73 8.75 8.36
CA ASP A 58 -17.64 9.82 8.77
C ASP A 58 -16.93 11.10 9.22
N LYS A 59 -15.66 11.29 8.85
CA LYS A 59 -14.83 12.42 9.29
C LYS A 59 -14.49 13.39 8.16
N ILE A 60 -14.69 14.68 8.44
CA ILE A 60 -14.19 15.80 7.65
C ILE A 60 -13.05 16.47 8.42
N THR A 61 -11.89 16.63 7.80
CA THR A 61 -10.77 17.34 8.40
C THR A 61 -10.62 18.72 7.77
N VAL A 62 -10.52 19.73 8.62
CA VAL A 62 -10.20 21.11 8.27
C VAL A 62 -8.78 21.41 8.69
N GLN A 63 -7.94 21.80 7.73
CA GLN A 63 -6.64 22.39 7.99
C GLN A 63 -6.70 23.90 7.77
N ALA A 64 -6.45 24.67 8.80
CA ALA A 64 -6.38 26.13 8.75
C ALA A 64 -4.92 26.58 8.72
N TYR A 65 -4.46 27.02 7.55
CA TYR A 65 -3.14 27.65 7.38
C TYR A 65 -3.12 29.07 7.95
N GLY A 66 -4.30 29.70 8.01
CA GLY A 66 -4.48 31.04 8.49
C GLY A 66 -4.07 32.10 7.48
N THR A 67 -4.05 33.33 7.94
CA THR A 67 -3.74 34.53 7.17
C THR A 67 -2.80 35.43 7.99
N PRO A 68 -2.17 36.45 7.39
CA PRO A 68 -1.38 37.42 8.15
C PRO A 68 -2.14 38.11 9.30
N LEU A 69 -3.48 38.16 9.24
CA LEU A 69 -4.35 38.78 10.24
C LEU A 69 -4.90 37.77 11.26
N LYS A 70 -4.91 36.48 10.95
CA LYS A 70 -5.51 35.43 11.79
C LYS A 70 -4.80 34.10 11.55
N GLN A 71 -3.99 33.67 12.51
CA GLN A 71 -3.10 32.51 12.37
C GLN A 71 -3.79 31.17 12.72
N GLY A 72 -4.96 30.88 12.17
CA GLY A 72 -5.69 29.62 12.42
C GLY A 72 -7.12 29.84 12.91
N LEU A 73 -7.70 28.83 13.57
CA LEU A 73 -9.06 28.88 14.14
C LEU A 73 -9.02 29.22 15.63
N ASN A 74 -10.00 30.02 16.06
CA ASN A 74 -10.23 30.39 17.46
C ASN A 74 -11.51 29.69 17.98
N GLU A 75 -11.77 29.78 19.28
CA GLU A 75 -12.96 29.18 19.92
C GLU A 75 -14.28 29.58 19.26
N VAL A 76 -14.43 30.85 18.86
CA VAL A 76 -15.64 31.33 18.16
C VAL A 76 -15.85 30.60 16.82
N ASP A 77 -14.77 30.29 16.10
CA ASP A 77 -14.87 29.55 14.85
C ASP A 77 -15.22 28.08 15.11
N LEU A 78 -14.69 27.49 16.18
CA LEU A 78 -15.04 26.13 16.60
C LEU A 78 -16.52 26.02 16.96
N GLU A 79 -17.06 26.98 17.72
CA GLU A 79 -18.49 27.01 18.05
C GLU A 79 -19.35 27.10 16.80
N ALA A 80 -18.98 27.96 15.85
CA ALA A 80 -19.69 28.08 14.58
C ALA A 80 -19.64 26.79 13.75
N LEU A 81 -18.48 26.11 13.72
CA LEU A 81 -18.32 24.81 13.05
C LEU A 81 -19.15 23.70 13.73
N ASN A 82 -19.24 23.71 15.06
CA ASN A 82 -20.03 22.75 15.81
C ASN A 82 -21.55 22.96 15.65
N MET A 83 -21.98 24.15 15.20
CA MET A 83 -23.38 24.46 14.92
C MET A 83 -23.83 24.10 13.49
N VAL A 84 -22.92 23.63 12.63
CA VAL A 84 -23.27 23.18 11.27
C VAL A 84 -24.20 21.97 11.36
N GLU A 85 -25.25 21.95 10.53
CA GLU A 85 -26.23 20.87 10.52
C GLU A 85 -25.54 19.52 10.21
N ASN A 86 -26.00 18.46 10.87
CA ASN A 86 -25.48 17.09 10.74
C ASN A 86 -24.03 16.86 11.24
N VAL A 87 -23.38 17.86 11.85
CA VAL A 87 -22.14 17.67 12.62
C VAL A 87 -22.49 17.13 14.01
N LYS A 88 -22.02 15.93 14.34
CA LYS A 88 -22.21 15.25 15.63
C LYS A 88 -21.30 15.79 16.72
N GLY A 89 -20.11 16.24 16.32
CA GLY A 89 -19.13 16.85 17.20
C GLY A 89 -17.85 17.19 16.47
N ILE A 90 -17.01 18.00 17.13
CA ILE A 90 -15.72 18.44 16.60
C ILE A 90 -14.60 18.10 17.57
N SER A 91 -13.41 17.85 17.03
CA SER A 91 -12.17 17.61 17.78
C SER A 91 -11.08 18.54 17.26
N PRO A 92 -10.80 19.65 17.95
CA PRO A 92 -9.65 20.49 17.62
C PRO A 92 -8.34 19.76 17.94
N THR A 93 -7.33 20.01 17.12
CA THR A 93 -5.99 19.44 17.28
C THR A 93 -4.95 20.53 17.33
N ILE A 94 -4.12 20.47 18.35
CA ILE A 94 -2.91 21.30 18.49
C ILE A 94 -1.75 20.33 18.60
N SER A 95 -0.72 20.47 17.77
CA SER A 95 0.43 19.56 17.82
C SER A 95 1.72 20.36 17.93
N SER A 96 2.61 19.89 18.79
CA SER A 96 3.97 20.43 18.92
C SER A 96 4.94 19.34 19.33
N LYS A 97 6.19 19.45 18.89
CA LYS A 97 7.26 18.55 19.35
C LYS A 97 7.97 19.17 20.53
N THR A 98 8.04 18.45 21.64
CA THR A 98 8.71 18.91 22.86
C THR A 98 9.43 17.77 23.58
N SER A 99 10.00 18.08 24.73
CA SER A 99 10.62 17.10 25.62
C SER A 99 9.63 16.64 26.67
N VAL A 100 9.62 15.33 26.91
CA VAL A 100 8.84 14.67 27.97
C VAL A 100 9.80 14.01 28.92
N ALA A 101 9.66 14.29 30.22
CA ALA A 101 10.50 13.71 31.26
C ALA A 101 9.65 13.00 32.32
N ALA A 102 10.12 11.83 32.75
CA ALA A 102 9.52 11.04 33.82
C ALA A 102 10.61 10.19 34.48
N ASN A 103 10.52 9.93 35.78
CA ASN A 103 11.41 9.01 36.49
C ASN A 103 12.93 9.25 36.29
N GLY A 104 13.35 10.52 36.16
CA GLY A 104 14.74 10.89 35.89
C GLY A 104 15.21 10.66 34.46
N MET A 105 14.36 10.17 33.56
CA MET A 105 14.60 10.03 32.13
C MET A 105 13.96 11.19 31.37
N THR A 106 14.66 11.70 30.35
CA THR A 106 14.13 12.74 29.45
C THR A 106 14.20 12.24 28.01
N LYS A 107 13.09 12.35 27.29
CA LYS A 107 12.97 12.07 25.86
C LYS A 107 12.68 13.36 25.12
N THR A 108 13.40 13.61 24.04
CA THR A 108 13.25 14.83 23.23
C THR A 108 12.59 14.53 21.91
N GLY A 109 11.95 15.54 21.29
CA GLY A 109 11.30 15.38 19.99
C GLY A 109 10.03 14.53 20.01
N ILE A 110 9.41 14.38 21.19
CA ILE A 110 8.14 13.67 21.35
C ILE A 110 7.02 14.58 20.85
N THR A 111 6.12 14.02 20.04
CA THR A 111 4.92 14.72 19.58
C THR A 111 3.93 14.81 20.76
N VAL A 112 3.52 16.02 21.10
CA VAL A 112 2.48 16.28 22.08
C VAL A 112 1.28 16.88 21.37
N GLU A 113 0.14 16.23 21.52
CA GLU A 113 -1.11 16.61 20.88
C GLU A 113 -2.16 17.04 21.90
N GLY A 114 -2.80 18.17 21.62
CA GLY A 114 -4.00 18.62 22.29
C GLY A 114 -5.23 18.06 21.58
N LYS A 115 -6.02 17.22 22.25
CA LYS A 115 -7.30 16.67 21.74
C LYS A 115 -8.40 16.83 22.79
N ASN A 116 -9.64 16.57 22.42
CA ASN A 116 -10.78 16.57 23.35
C ASN A 116 -11.36 15.15 23.55
N GLU A 117 -12.45 15.05 24.29
CA GLU A 117 -13.16 13.79 24.52
C GLU A 117 -13.86 13.24 23.27
N VAL A 118 -14.20 14.10 22.30
CA VAL A 118 -14.86 13.68 21.05
C VAL A 118 -13.91 12.80 20.23
N PHE A 119 -12.61 13.10 20.22
CA PHE A 119 -11.58 12.27 19.58
C PHE A 119 -11.62 10.82 20.06
N PHE A 120 -11.60 10.60 21.38
CA PHE A 120 -11.63 9.26 21.97
C PHE A 120 -13.01 8.58 21.91
N LYS A 121 -14.09 9.33 21.68
CA LYS A 121 -15.41 8.75 21.44
C LYS A 121 -15.57 8.24 20.01
N ALA A 122 -14.85 8.83 19.06
CA ALA A 122 -14.83 8.41 17.67
C ALA A 122 -14.09 7.08 17.49
N ASP A 123 -13.01 6.88 18.25
CA ASP A 123 -12.27 5.61 18.29
C ASP A 123 -12.18 5.10 19.74
N GLN A 124 -13.06 4.15 20.08
CA GLN A 124 -13.17 3.61 21.44
C GLN A 124 -12.07 2.58 21.77
N ASP A 125 -11.47 1.97 20.75
CA ASP A 125 -10.45 0.92 20.91
C ASP A 125 -9.04 1.54 21.09
N LEU A 126 -8.93 2.87 20.95
CA LEU A 126 -7.68 3.61 21.06
C LEU A 126 -7.03 3.52 22.45
N ILE A 127 -7.79 3.30 23.52
CA ILE A 127 -7.28 3.22 24.90
C ILE A 127 -7.12 1.76 25.32
N LYS A 128 -5.87 1.35 25.54
CA LYS A 128 -5.53 0.02 26.05
C LYS A 128 -5.77 -0.12 27.55
N HIS A 129 -5.34 0.88 28.33
CA HIS A 129 -5.44 0.88 29.78
C HIS A 129 -5.75 2.28 30.32
N GLY A 130 -6.49 2.35 31.43
CA GLY A 130 -6.88 3.61 32.08
C GLY A 130 -8.17 4.19 31.51
N ARG A 131 -8.22 5.50 31.31
CA ARG A 131 -9.40 6.22 30.81
C ARG A 131 -9.04 7.26 29.75
N ALA A 132 -10.00 7.53 28.87
CA ALA A 132 -9.98 8.71 28.01
C ALA A 132 -10.31 10.00 28.80
N PHE A 133 -10.20 11.15 28.12
CA PHE A 133 -10.65 12.42 28.66
C PHE A 133 -12.17 12.47 28.76
N ASN A 134 -12.65 13.15 29.80
CA ASN A 134 -14.05 13.51 29.95
C ASN A 134 -14.23 15.02 29.68
N VAL A 135 -15.48 15.47 29.57
CA VAL A 135 -15.81 16.88 29.31
C VAL A 135 -15.27 17.81 30.40
N PHE A 136 -15.23 17.36 31.66
CA PHE A 136 -14.71 18.16 32.77
C PHE A 136 -13.20 18.34 32.68
N ASP A 137 -12.45 17.36 32.20
CA ASP A 137 -10.99 17.44 32.05
C ASP A 137 -10.62 18.57 31.07
N ILE A 138 -11.43 18.74 30.02
CA ILE A 138 -11.30 19.79 29.01
C ILE A 138 -11.71 21.16 29.57
N TYR A 139 -12.87 21.23 30.22
CA TYR A 139 -13.45 22.47 30.74
C TYR A 139 -12.66 23.07 31.91
N GLU A 140 -12.23 22.24 32.86
CA GLU A 140 -11.42 22.64 34.02
C GLU A 140 -9.92 22.72 33.70
N GLU A 141 -9.54 22.47 32.44
CA GLU A 141 -8.15 22.49 31.95
C GLU A 141 -7.21 21.63 32.82
N THR A 142 -7.71 20.47 33.23
CA THR A 142 -6.95 19.57 34.09
C THR A 142 -5.65 19.15 33.39
N LYS A 143 -4.58 19.03 34.18
CA LYS A 143 -3.27 18.60 33.68
C LYS A 143 -3.19 17.07 33.70
N VAL A 144 -3.96 16.45 32.81
CA VAL A 144 -3.96 15.00 32.59
C VAL A 144 -3.35 14.65 31.24
N ALA A 145 -2.78 13.45 31.12
CA ALA A 145 -2.15 12.98 29.90
C ALA A 145 -2.49 11.53 29.60
N VAL A 146 -2.60 11.21 28.32
CA VAL A 146 -2.66 9.85 27.79
C VAL A 146 -1.37 9.62 27.00
N ILE A 147 -0.66 8.52 27.27
CA ILE A 147 0.66 8.26 26.70
C ILE A 147 0.64 7.13 25.68
N GLY A 148 1.48 7.24 24.65
CA GLY A 148 1.71 6.17 23.68
C GLY A 148 2.35 4.93 24.28
N SER A 149 2.10 3.78 23.66
CA SER A 149 2.56 2.46 24.10
C SER A 149 4.09 2.36 24.23
N SER A 150 4.86 2.78 23.22
CA SER A 150 6.33 2.73 23.27
C SER A 150 6.91 3.74 24.24
N LEU A 151 6.29 4.93 24.36
CA LEU A 151 6.72 5.92 25.34
C LEU A 151 6.51 5.41 26.78
N ASN A 152 5.42 4.69 27.02
CA ASN A 152 5.18 4.00 28.29
C ASN A 152 6.29 2.99 28.60
N GLU A 153 6.63 2.11 27.66
CA GLU A 153 7.68 1.11 27.85
C GLU A 153 9.05 1.74 28.15
N GLU A 154 9.35 2.87 27.51
CA GLU A 154 10.61 3.59 27.70
C GLU A 154 10.68 4.39 29.03
N LEU A 155 9.57 4.97 29.49
CA LEU A 155 9.54 5.84 30.68
C LEU A 155 9.12 5.14 31.98
N PHE A 156 8.33 4.07 31.87
CA PHE A 156 7.70 3.36 32.98
C PHE A 156 7.93 1.85 32.88
N PHE A 157 9.16 1.43 32.61
CA PHE A 157 9.50 0.02 32.47
C PHE A 157 9.15 -0.79 33.73
N GLY A 158 8.15 -1.67 33.63
CA GLY A 158 7.70 -2.53 34.73
C GLY A 158 6.94 -1.83 35.85
N ILE A 159 6.50 -0.58 35.64
CA ILE A 159 5.73 0.22 36.61
C ILE A 159 4.40 0.60 35.95
N ASP A 160 3.31 0.61 36.71
CA ASP A 160 2.03 1.13 36.22
C ASP A 160 2.13 2.66 36.07
N PRO A 161 2.02 3.22 34.86
CA PRO A 161 2.11 4.66 34.67
C PRO A 161 0.86 5.39 35.17
N ILE A 162 -0.27 4.72 35.40
CA ILE A 162 -1.53 5.38 35.75
C ILE A 162 -1.40 6.05 37.12
N GLY A 163 -1.69 7.35 37.18
CA GLY A 163 -1.55 8.18 38.38
C GLY A 163 -0.16 8.79 38.57
N GLU A 164 0.84 8.35 37.80
CA GLU A 164 2.18 8.92 37.86
C GLU A 164 2.27 10.26 37.13
N SER A 165 3.30 11.03 37.49
CA SER A 165 3.54 12.36 36.94
C SER A 165 4.56 12.35 35.81
N ILE A 166 4.22 12.99 34.69
CA ILE A 166 5.12 13.30 33.59
C ILE A 166 5.28 14.81 33.44
N LEU A 167 6.47 15.25 33.05
CA LEU A 167 6.80 16.64 32.84
C LEU A 167 6.86 16.93 31.35
N ILE A 168 5.98 17.80 30.87
CA ILE A 168 5.85 18.20 29.47
C ILE A 168 6.10 19.70 29.41
N ASN A 169 7.14 20.12 28.68
CA ASN A 169 7.50 21.54 28.54
C ASN A 169 7.57 22.31 29.88
N GLY A 170 8.08 21.68 30.94
CA GLY A 170 8.18 22.29 32.28
C GLY A 170 6.91 22.22 33.13
N SER A 171 5.79 21.71 32.61
CA SER A 171 4.54 21.52 33.35
C SER A 171 4.31 20.05 33.71
N THR A 172 3.87 19.80 34.93
CA THR A 172 3.54 18.44 35.42
C THR A 172 2.12 18.04 35.02
N PHE A 173 1.99 16.84 34.45
CA PHE A 173 0.73 16.19 34.07
C PHE A 173 0.64 14.82 34.74
N THR A 174 -0.57 14.42 35.12
CA THR A 174 -0.85 13.07 35.64
C THR A 174 -1.28 12.16 34.50
N VAL A 175 -0.66 10.99 34.37
CA VAL A 175 -1.04 10.00 33.36
C VAL A 175 -2.34 9.32 33.78
N VAL A 176 -3.33 9.32 32.88
CA VAL A 176 -4.66 8.72 33.13
C VAL A 176 -5.00 7.59 32.19
N GLY A 177 -4.22 7.41 31.11
CA GLY A 177 -4.45 6.34 30.15
C GLY A 177 -3.24 6.05 29.27
N ILE A 178 -3.28 4.90 28.61
CA ILE A 178 -2.26 4.39 27.69
C ILE A 178 -2.95 4.04 26.37
N LEU A 179 -2.39 4.50 25.26
CA LEU A 179 -2.88 4.16 23.92
C LEU A 179 -2.55 2.71 23.56
N ASP A 180 -3.40 2.09 22.74
CA ASP A 180 -3.04 0.82 22.11
C ASP A 180 -1.90 1.01 21.10
N ALA A 181 -1.11 -0.04 20.92
CA ALA A 181 0.07 0.01 20.06
C ALA A 181 -0.33 -0.01 18.59
N SER A 182 0.11 0.99 17.84
CA SER A 182 -0.03 1.02 16.39
C SER A 182 1.22 0.45 15.71
N SER A 183 1.13 0.15 14.41
CA SER A 183 2.34 -0.09 13.61
C SER A 183 3.22 1.18 13.56
N ASP A 184 4.55 1.02 13.60
CA ASP A 184 5.50 2.15 13.49
C ASP A 184 5.42 2.86 12.13
N PHE A 185 4.94 2.15 11.11
CA PHE A 185 4.71 2.66 9.77
C PHE A 185 3.32 3.30 9.59
N SER A 186 2.50 3.36 10.66
CA SER A 186 1.21 4.02 10.59
C SER A 186 1.35 5.53 10.39
N PHE A 187 0.55 6.07 9.46
CA PHE A 187 0.45 7.50 9.19
C PHE A 187 0.12 8.31 10.46
N SER A 188 -0.62 7.71 11.39
CA SER A 188 -0.98 8.27 12.70
C SER A 188 -0.47 7.40 13.85
N SER A 189 0.84 7.13 13.88
CA SER A 189 1.45 6.32 14.92
C SER A 189 1.14 6.84 16.34
N THR A 190 0.55 5.98 17.16
CA THR A 190 0.22 6.23 18.58
C THR A 190 1.37 5.87 19.52
N ASN A 191 2.49 5.37 18.99
CA ASN A 191 3.57 4.79 19.79
C ASN A 191 4.39 5.85 20.56
N LYS A 192 4.72 6.96 19.91
CA LYS A 192 5.59 8.03 20.45
C LYS A 192 4.86 9.39 20.53
N VAL A 193 3.65 9.37 21.06
CA VAL A 193 2.82 10.55 21.26
C VAL A 193 2.41 10.70 22.72
N VAL A 194 2.21 11.94 23.16
CA VAL A 194 1.48 12.23 24.40
C VAL A 194 0.29 13.09 24.04
N ILE A 195 -0.90 12.64 24.41
CA ILE A 195 -2.13 13.39 24.21
C ILE A 195 -2.50 14.07 25.54
N ILE A 196 -2.85 15.34 25.48
CA ILE A 196 -3.35 16.15 26.60
C ILE A 196 -4.64 16.88 26.18
N PRO A 197 -5.46 17.39 27.11
CA PRO A 197 -6.59 18.26 26.76
C PRO A 197 -6.15 19.43 25.88
N TYR A 198 -6.86 19.70 24.78
CA TYR A 198 -6.46 20.76 23.84
C TYR A 198 -6.46 22.16 24.50
N THR A 199 -7.36 22.41 25.44
CA THR A 199 -7.40 23.66 26.24
C THR A 199 -6.14 23.83 27.06
N THR A 200 -5.69 22.77 27.74
CA THR A 200 -4.41 22.73 28.47
C THR A 200 -3.22 22.86 27.51
N ALA A 201 -3.28 22.22 26.34
CA ALA A 201 -2.25 22.30 25.31
C ALA A 201 -2.03 23.73 24.81
N MET A 202 -3.10 24.50 24.57
CA MET A 202 -2.99 25.92 24.16
C MET A 202 -2.14 26.73 25.15
N LYS A 203 -2.33 26.51 26.45
CA LYS A 203 -1.59 27.21 27.51
C LYS A 203 -0.16 26.70 27.66
N THR A 204 0.06 25.39 27.59
CA THR A 204 1.38 24.78 27.80
C THR A 204 2.31 24.93 26.59
N ILE A 205 1.78 24.91 25.37
CA ILE A 205 2.55 25.04 24.12
C ILE A 205 2.67 26.52 23.70
N GLY A 206 1.78 27.38 24.18
CA GLY A 206 1.78 28.82 23.86
C GLY A 206 1.20 29.15 22.48
N SER A 207 0.54 28.19 21.83
CA SER A 207 -0.24 28.43 20.61
C SER A 207 -1.68 28.72 20.99
N ARG A 208 -2.19 29.89 20.59
CA ARG A 208 -3.61 30.26 20.78
C ARG A 208 -4.50 29.88 19.59
N ASN A 209 -3.89 29.34 18.54
CA ASN A 209 -4.61 29.05 17.32
C ASN A 209 -4.61 27.56 17.05
N ILE A 210 -5.74 27.09 16.53
CA ILE A 210 -5.95 25.69 16.16
C ILE A 210 -5.74 25.58 14.66
N SER A 211 -4.77 24.75 14.27
CA SER A 211 -4.40 24.52 12.87
C SER A 211 -5.24 23.42 12.22
N THR A 212 -5.78 22.50 13.02
CA THR A 212 -6.51 21.34 12.50
C THR A 212 -7.74 21.08 13.34
N VAL A 213 -8.88 20.84 12.69
CA VAL A 213 -10.13 20.45 13.35
C VAL A 213 -10.71 19.27 12.60
N ASP A 214 -10.99 18.19 13.33
CA ASP A 214 -11.74 17.05 12.81
C ASP A 214 -13.21 17.24 13.16
N LEU A 215 -14.10 17.09 12.18
CA LEU A 215 -15.55 17.14 12.35
C LEU A 215 -16.12 15.76 12.05
N PHE A 216 -16.93 15.24 12.97
CA PHE A 216 -17.59 13.95 12.83
C PHE A 216 -19.02 14.16 12.37
N MET A 217 -19.39 13.53 11.27
CA MET A 217 -20.70 13.62 10.65
C MET A 217 -21.67 12.63 11.29
N SER A 218 -22.95 12.96 11.28
CA SER A 218 -24.01 12.02 11.69
C SER A 218 -24.38 11.06 10.57
N ASP A 219 -24.24 11.51 9.32
CA ASP A 219 -24.53 10.79 8.09
C ASP A 219 -23.44 11.11 7.07
N SER A 220 -22.69 10.08 6.63
CA SER A 220 -21.62 10.22 5.66
C SER A 220 -22.12 10.61 4.28
N ASP A 221 -23.35 10.25 3.92
CA ASP A 221 -23.92 10.48 2.59
C ASP A 221 -24.15 11.97 2.30
N GLN A 222 -24.10 12.81 3.34
CA GLN A 222 -24.24 14.26 3.24
C GLN A 222 -22.91 15.02 3.27
N SER A 223 -21.77 14.34 3.12
CA SER A 223 -20.45 14.95 3.25
C SER A 223 -20.27 16.18 2.37
N ASP A 224 -20.74 16.14 1.12
CA ASP A 224 -20.62 17.25 0.17
C ASP A 224 -21.36 18.51 0.63
N ILE A 225 -22.57 18.32 1.19
CA ILE A 225 -23.39 19.41 1.69
C ILE A 225 -22.72 20.02 2.93
N ILE A 226 -22.31 19.16 3.87
CA ILE A 226 -21.64 19.56 5.12
C ILE A 226 -20.32 20.28 4.81
N MET A 227 -19.52 19.77 3.86
CA MET A 227 -18.28 20.42 3.42
C MET A 227 -18.52 21.82 2.85
N ASN A 228 -19.59 22.01 2.09
CA ASN A 228 -19.95 23.34 1.56
C ASN A 228 -20.39 24.31 2.66
N ASP A 229 -21.11 23.84 3.67
CA ASP A 229 -21.50 24.65 4.83
C ASP A 229 -20.30 24.99 5.72
N ILE A 230 -19.40 24.03 5.96
CA ILE A 230 -18.11 24.26 6.64
C ILE A 230 -17.30 25.33 5.88
N LYS A 231 -17.16 25.20 4.55
CA LYS A 231 -16.47 26.20 3.71
C LYS A 231 -17.09 27.58 3.86
N ARG A 232 -18.41 27.69 3.98
CA ARG A 232 -19.11 28.97 4.21
C ARG A 232 -18.73 29.60 5.54
N VAL A 233 -18.70 28.81 6.62
CA VAL A 233 -18.25 29.25 7.95
C VAL A 233 -16.79 29.71 7.90
N LEU A 234 -15.90 28.91 7.29
CA LEU A 234 -14.47 29.21 7.19
C LEU A 234 -14.19 30.45 6.31
N ASN A 235 -14.93 30.65 5.22
CA ASN A 235 -14.85 31.85 4.41
C ASN A 235 -15.17 33.11 5.23
N GLY A 236 -16.20 33.07 6.08
CA GLY A 236 -16.48 34.14 7.03
C GLY A 236 -15.34 34.34 8.04
N ALA A 237 -14.84 33.24 8.62
CA ALA A 237 -13.77 33.25 9.61
C ALA A 237 -12.44 33.85 9.10
N PHE A 238 -12.14 33.71 7.80
CA PHE A 238 -10.92 34.19 7.15
C PHE A 238 -11.13 35.40 6.22
N ASN A 239 -12.29 36.07 6.30
CA ASN A 239 -12.63 37.22 5.44
C ASN A 239 -12.50 36.94 3.93
N TYR A 240 -12.94 35.76 3.48
CA TYR A 240 -12.93 35.34 2.07
C TYR A 240 -11.55 35.38 1.40
N LYS A 241 -10.49 35.22 2.19
CA LYS A 241 -9.14 35.14 1.65
C LYS A 241 -8.88 33.73 1.10
N ASP A 242 -8.45 33.68 -0.15
CA ASP A 242 -8.04 32.44 -0.80
C ASP A 242 -6.87 31.76 -0.06
N ASP A 243 -6.78 30.43 -0.19
CA ASP A 243 -5.72 29.58 0.38
C ASP A 243 -5.55 29.68 1.91
N SER A 244 -6.57 30.14 2.63
CA SER A 244 -6.53 30.27 4.09
C SER A 244 -6.74 28.94 4.82
N TYR A 245 -7.38 27.98 4.16
CA TYR A 245 -7.73 26.68 4.71
C TYR A 245 -7.89 25.62 3.62
N PHE A 246 -7.87 24.36 4.03
CA PHE A 246 -8.14 23.19 3.20
C PHE A 246 -9.14 22.28 3.92
N VAL A 247 -10.13 21.76 3.21
CA VAL A 247 -11.17 20.87 3.75
C VAL A 247 -11.24 19.63 2.88
N PHE A 248 -11.16 18.46 3.50
CA PHE A 248 -11.27 17.17 2.84
C PHE A 248 -11.99 16.18 3.74
N ASN A 249 -12.69 15.23 3.14
CA ASN A 249 -13.22 14.05 3.84
C ASN A 249 -12.26 12.86 3.61
N MET A 250 -12.47 11.77 4.35
CA MET A 250 -11.65 10.56 4.18
C MET A 250 -11.96 9.82 2.87
N GLU A 251 -13.17 9.95 2.34
CA GLU A 251 -13.57 9.34 1.06
C GLU A 251 -12.77 9.89 -0.13
N ASP A 252 -12.56 11.21 -0.20
CA ASP A 252 -11.75 11.88 -1.23
C ASP A 252 -10.30 11.38 -1.19
N ILE A 253 -9.76 11.13 0.00
CA ILE A 253 -8.40 10.57 0.15
C ILE A 253 -8.36 9.13 -0.37
N ILE A 254 -9.32 8.28 0.01
CA ILE A 254 -9.40 6.90 -0.46
C ILE A 254 -9.53 6.87 -1.98
N ALA A 255 -10.40 7.70 -2.56
CA ALA A 255 -10.56 7.82 -4.00
C ALA A 255 -9.25 8.25 -4.69
N THR A 256 -8.56 9.24 -4.13
CA THR A 256 -7.28 9.73 -4.66
C THR A 256 -6.19 8.65 -4.59
N ILE A 257 -6.13 7.87 -3.51
CA ILE A 257 -5.22 6.72 -3.39
C ILE A 257 -5.56 5.66 -4.44
N GLY A 258 -6.85 5.37 -4.63
CA GLY A 258 -7.34 4.48 -5.69
C GLY A 258 -6.85 4.91 -7.08
N ASP A 259 -6.93 6.21 -7.39
CA ASP A 259 -6.45 6.78 -8.66
C ASP A 259 -4.92 6.65 -8.80
N ILE A 260 -4.16 6.99 -7.75
CA ILE A 260 -2.69 6.85 -7.74
C ILE A 260 -2.30 5.38 -7.93
N THR A 261 -2.93 4.47 -7.21
CA THR A 261 -2.68 3.03 -7.31
C THR A 261 -3.07 2.50 -8.68
N GLY A 262 -4.18 2.98 -9.27
CA GLY A 262 -4.57 2.68 -10.65
C GLY A 262 -3.52 3.10 -11.66
N MET A 263 -2.98 4.31 -11.53
CA MET A 263 -1.91 4.83 -12.38
C MET A 263 -0.61 4.02 -12.21
N LEU A 264 -0.24 3.64 -10.98
CA LEU A 264 0.91 2.77 -10.72
C LEU A 264 0.71 1.39 -11.35
N LYS A 265 -0.48 0.80 -11.25
CA LYS A 265 -0.83 -0.46 -11.91
C LYS A 265 -0.68 -0.37 -13.43
N LEU A 266 -1.11 0.72 -14.06
CA LEU A 266 -0.92 0.95 -15.50
C LEU A 266 0.56 1.07 -15.87
N LEU A 267 1.35 1.81 -15.09
CA LEU A 267 2.79 1.95 -15.31
C LEU A 267 3.49 0.58 -15.19
N LEU A 268 3.15 -0.20 -14.16
CA LEU A 268 3.66 -1.55 -13.96
C LEU A 268 3.26 -2.49 -15.10
N ALA A 269 2.03 -2.39 -15.61
CA ALA A 269 1.61 -3.15 -16.79
C ALA A 269 2.42 -2.75 -18.04
N GLY A 270 2.76 -1.47 -18.19
CA GLY A 270 3.66 -0.99 -19.23
C GLY A 270 5.06 -1.60 -19.12
N ILE A 271 5.70 -1.54 -17.95
CA ILE A 271 7.02 -2.15 -17.72
C ILE A 271 6.95 -3.68 -17.92
N ALA A 272 5.90 -4.32 -17.42
CA ALA A 272 5.62 -5.74 -17.60
C ALA A 272 5.59 -6.12 -19.08
N SER A 273 4.92 -5.32 -19.91
CA SER A 273 4.84 -5.54 -21.35
C SER A 273 6.20 -5.48 -22.03
N ILE A 274 7.11 -4.60 -21.58
CA ILE A 274 8.47 -4.52 -22.13
C ILE A 274 9.29 -5.73 -21.71
N SER A 275 9.27 -6.10 -20.43
CA SER A 275 9.91 -7.33 -19.93
C SER A 275 9.39 -8.57 -20.67
N LEU A 276 8.10 -8.55 -21.04
CA LEU A 276 7.47 -9.57 -21.83
C LEU A 276 8.10 -9.75 -23.20
N VAL A 277 8.25 -8.64 -23.91
CA VAL A 277 8.82 -8.65 -25.26
C VAL A 277 10.26 -9.16 -25.20
N VAL A 278 11.04 -8.73 -24.20
CA VAL A 278 12.43 -9.20 -24.03
C VAL A 278 12.48 -10.70 -23.74
N GLY A 279 11.69 -11.20 -22.79
CA GLY A 279 11.62 -12.63 -22.47
C GLY A 279 11.09 -13.47 -23.63
N GLY A 280 10.06 -12.97 -24.31
CA GLY A 280 9.43 -13.58 -25.47
C GLY A 280 10.35 -13.70 -26.68
N ILE A 281 11.14 -12.66 -26.99
CA ILE A 281 12.18 -12.71 -28.03
C ILE A 281 13.20 -13.82 -27.70
N GLY A 282 13.53 -13.99 -26.42
CA GLY A 282 14.35 -15.10 -25.95
C GLY A 282 13.77 -16.46 -26.36
N ILE A 283 12.49 -16.72 -26.04
CA ILE A 283 11.79 -17.95 -26.44
C ILE A 283 11.82 -18.13 -27.95
N MET A 284 11.46 -17.08 -28.70
CA MET A 284 11.42 -17.12 -30.15
C MET A 284 12.77 -17.52 -30.74
N ASN A 285 13.86 -16.89 -30.29
CA ASN A 285 15.21 -17.17 -30.78
C ASN A 285 15.64 -18.61 -30.46
N MET A 286 15.42 -19.07 -29.22
CA MET A 286 15.75 -20.44 -28.84
C MET A 286 14.97 -21.46 -29.66
N MET A 287 13.67 -21.22 -29.88
CA MET A 287 12.83 -22.08 -30.70
C MET A 287 13.24 -22.06 -32.17
N LEU A 288 13.64 -20.90 -32.73
CA LEU A 288 14.17 -20.84 -34.10
C LEU A 288 15.43 -21.70 -34.25
N VAL A 289 16.34 -21.63 -33.28
CA VAL A 289 17.56 -22.47 -33.30
C VAL A 289 17.21 -23.94 -33.11
N SER A 290 16.26 -24.27 -32.23
CA SER A 290 15.78 -25.65 -32.04
C SER A 290 15.17 -26.23 -33.33
N VAL A 291 14.39 -25.44 -34.07
CA VAL A 291 13.84 -25.84 -35.37
C VAL A 291 14.97 -26.10 -36.39
N THR A 292 16.02 -25.28 -36.38
CA THR A 292 17.17 -25.51 -37.28
C THR A 292 18.00 -26.74 -36.91
N GLU A 293 18.14 -27.03 -35.61
CA GLU A 293 18.85 -28.23 -35.13
C GLU A 293 18.05 -29.52 -35.40
N ARG A 294 16.72 -29.43 -35.43
CA ARG A 294 15.81 -30.57 -35.61
C ARG A 294 15.20 -30.65 -37.01
N THR A 295 15.77 -29.95 -38.00
CA THR A 295 15.26 -29.93 -39.38
C THR A 295 15.08 -31.33 -39.96
N SER A 296 16.08 -32.20 -39.83
CA SER A 296 16.05 -33.58 -40.36
C SER A 296 14.98 -34.44 -39.67
N GLU A 297 14.80 -34.29 -38.35
CA GLU A 297 13.75 -34.98 -37.57
C GLU A 297 12.35 -34.56 -38.04
N ILE A 298 12.15 -33.25 -38.25
CA ILE A 298 10.89 -32.68 -38.74
C ILE A 298 10.60 -33.15 -40.17
N GLY A 299 11.62 -33.16 -41.04
CA GLY A 299 11.53 -33.64 -42.42
C GLY A 299 11.12 -35.10 -42.51
N LEU A 300 11.70 -35.96 -41.68
CA LEU A 300 11.35 -37.37 -41.59
C LEU A 300 9.90 -37.58 -41.13
N ARG A 301 9.45 -36.85 -40.10
CA ARG A 301 8.05 -36.92 -39.64
C ARG A 301 7.05 -36.53 -40.73
N LYS A 302 7.35 -35.47 -41.49
CA LYS A 302 6.50 -35.06 -42.61
C LYS A 302 6.51 -36.06 -43.77
N ALA A 303 7.66 -36.65 -44.09
CA ALA A 303 7.76 -37.68 -45.12
C ALA A 303 6.95 -38.94 -44.77
N LEU A 304 6.79 -39.21 -43.46
CA LEU A 304 5.93 -40.28 -42.92
C LEU A 304 4.45 -39.88 -42.80
N GLY A 305 4.05 -38.68 -43.25
CA GLY A 305 2.67 -38.24 -43.31
C GLY A 305 2.18 -37.35 -42.16
N ALA A 306 3.06 -36.82 -41.31
CA ALA A 306 2.64 -35.88 -40.26
C ALA A 306 2.06 -34.58 -40.86
N GLU A 307 0.84 -34.22 -40.43
CA GLU A 307 0.20 -32.97 -40.87
C GLU A 307 0.97 -31.73 -40.37
N PRO A 308 1.07 -30.65 -41.18
CA PRO A 308 1.69 -29.39 -40.77
C PRO A 308 1.16 -28.85 -39.44
N ASN A 309 -0.15 -28.97 -39.22
CA ASN A 309 -0.81 -28.51 -38.00
C ASN A 309 -0.37 -29.30 -36.77
N SER A 310 -0.13 -30.61 -36.91
CA SER A 310 0.38 -31.43 -35.80
C SER A 310 1.78 -31.00 -35.37
N ILE A 311 2.64 -30.64 -36.34
CA ILE A 311 3.99 -30.15 -36.05
C ILE A 311 3.92 -28.77 -35.41
N GLN A 312 3.06 -27.89 -35.93
CA GLN A 312 2.85 -26.56 -35.36
C GLN A 312 2.37 -26.64 -33.91
N LEU A 313 1.37 -27.48 -33.62
CA LEU A 313 0.83 -27.66 -32.28
C LEU A 313 1.90 -28.17 -31.30
N GLN A 314 2.75 -29.10 -31.73
CA GLN A 314 3.86 -29.61 -30.91
C GLN A 314 4.81 -28.49 -30.46
N PHE A 315 5.27 -27.65 -31.40
CA PHE A 315 6.20 -26.56 -31.07
C PHE A 315 5.52 -25.44 -30.25
N ILE A 316 4.23 -25.15 -30.49
CA ILE A 316 3.48 -24.21 -29.66
C ILE A 316 3.37 -24.73 -28.22
N LEU A 317 3.02 -26.01 -28.05
CA LEU A 317 2.95 -26.62 -26.72
C LEU A 317 4.31 -26.61 -26.02
N GLU A 318 5.41 -26.90 -26.73
CA GLU A 318 6.76 -26.82 -26.17
C GLU A 318 7.09 -25.41 -25.66
N ALA A 319 6.74 -24.37 -26.42
CA ALA A 319 6.89 -22.99 -26.00
C ALA A 319 6.02 -22.61 -24.79
N ILE A 320 4.76 -23.07 -24.75
CA ILE A 320 3.85 -22.85 -23.62
C ILE A 320 4.36 -23.55 -22.35
N PHE A 321 4.85 -24.79 -22.46
CA PHE A 321 5.40 -25.52 -21.31
C PHE A 321 6.63 -24.81 -20.75
N LEU A 322 7.53 -24.36 -21.62
CA LEU A 322 8.70 -23.58 -21.23
C LEU A 322 8.30 -22.27 -20.53
N SER A 323 7.31 -21.57 -21.07
CA SER A 323 6.89 -20.29 -20.53
C SER A 323 6.15 -20.44 -19.21
N ILE A 324 5.24 -21.41 -19.07
CA ILE A 324 4.55 -21.71 -17.81
C ILE A 324 5.55 -22.16 -16.75
N PHE A 325 6.53 -22.99 -17.10
CA PHE A 325 7.56 -23.43 -16.16
C PHE A 325 8.39 -22.25 -15.65
N GLY A 326 8.83 -21.37 -16.55
CA GLY A 326 9.48 -20.11 -16.18
C GLY A 326 8.58 -19.19 -15.35
N GLY A 327 7.30 -19.16 -15.66
CA GLY A 327 6.27 -18.40 -14.93
C GLY A 327 6.07 -18.88 -13.50
N ILE A 328 6.01 -20.20 -13.27
CA ILE A 328 5.89 -20.78 -11.93
C ILE A 328 7.14 -20.47 -11.09
N LEU A 329 8.33 -20.63 -11.68
CA LEU A 329 9.58 -20.29 -10.99
C LEU A 329 9.68 -18.79 -10.71
N GLY A 330 9.27 -17.95 -11.66
CA GLY A 330 9.19 -16.50 -11.51
C GLY A 330 8.18 -16.09 -10.43
N LEU A 331 7.02 -16.73 -10.38
CA LEU A 331 6.01 -16.52 -9.34
C LEU A 331 6.59 -16.82 -7.96
N GLY A 332 7.26 -17.97 -7.79
CA GLY A 332 7.90 -18.35 -6.53
C GLY A 332 8.99 -17.36 -6.11
N LEU A 333 9.85 -16.94 -7.05
CA LEU A 333 10.88 -15.92 -6.79
C LEU A 333 10.28 -14.56 -6.47
N GLY A 334 9.24 -14.13 -7.18
CA GLY A 334 8.54 -12.88 -6.95
C GLY A 334 7.86 -12.83 -5.59
N MET A 335 7.21 -13.93 -5.19
CA MET A 335 6.64 -14.09 -3.85
C MET A 335 7.70 -14.05 -2.76
N LEU A 336 8.85 -14.70 -2.98
CA LEU A 336 9.96 -14.66 -2.04
C LEU A 336 10.50 -13.23 -1.87
N ILE A 337 10.66 -12.49 -2.97
CA ILE A 337 11.08 -11.08 -2.93
C ILE A 337 10.04 -10.24 -2.19
N ALA A 338 8.74 -10.42 -2.49
CA ALA A 338 7.66 -9.70 -1.82
C ALA A 338 7.61 -9.99 -0.31
N TYR A 339 7.81 -11.24 0.10
CA TYR A 339 7.87 -11.65 1.50
C TYR A 339 9.08 -11.04 2.23
N ILE A 340 10.25 -11.01 1.60
CA ILE A 340 11.43 -10.34 2.17
C ILE A 340 11.14 -8.82 2.31
N ALA A 341 10.52 -8.22 1.29
CA ALA A 341 10.14 -6.81 1.32
C ALA A 341 9.10 -6.51 2.40
N SER A 342 8.12 -7.40 2.63
CA SER A 342 7.09 -7.20 3.64
C SER A 342 7.67 -7.21 5.06
N ILE A 343 8.68 -8.04 5.33
CA ILE A 343 9.40 -8.04 6.62
C ILE A 343 10.19 -6.74 6.81
N ILE A 344 10.85 -6.25 5.76
CA ILE A 344 11.69 -5.04 5.84
C ILE A 344 10.84 -3.77 5.97
N ILE A 345 9.73 -3.70 5.22
CA ILE A 345 8.86 -2.51 5.14
C ILE A 345 7.76 -2.56 6.20
N GLY A 346 7.42 -3.73 6.74
CA GLY A 346 6.48 -3.88 7.84
C GLY A 346 5.00 -3.83 7.46
N PHE A 347 4.62 -4.29 6.26
CA PHE A 347 3.22 -4.42 5.81
C PHE A 347 2.78 -5.89 5.75
N GLU A 348 1.48 -6.14 5.81
CA GLU A 348 0.93 -7.50 5.69
C GLU A 348 0.97 -8.00 4.25
N LEU A 349 1.58 -9.16 4.03
CA LEU A 349 1.70 -9.75 2.69
C LEU A 349 0.38 -10.42 2.28
N VAL A 350 -0.41 -9.74 1.44
CA VAL A 350 -1.62 -10.31 0.85
C VAL A 350 -1.31 -10.94 -0.51
N ILE A 351 -1.43 -12.27 -0.59
CA ILE A 351 -1.30 -13.01 -1.86
C ILE A 351 -2.69 -13.16 -2.48
N ALA A 352 -3.02 -12.29 -3.42
CA ALA A 352 -4.28 -12.39 -4.15
C ALA A 352 -4.23 -13.53 -5.19
N LEU A 353 -5.31 -14.32 -5.27
CA LEU A 353 -5.48 -15.36 -6.29
C LEU A 353 -5.43 -14.80 -7.71
N SER A 354 -5.87 -13.55 -7.89
CA SER A 354 -5.77 -12.80 -9.15
C SER A 354 -4.33 -12.67 -9.63
N THR A 355 -3.37 -12.42 -8.73
CA THR A 355 -1.94 -12.31 -9.04
C THR A 355 -1.37 -13.62 -9.57
N VAL A 356 -1.77 -14.75 -8.97
CA VAL A 356 -1.34 -16.09 -9.41
C VAL A 356 -1.92 -16.43 -10.79
N LEU A 357 -3.22 -16.18 -10.99
CA LEU A 357 -3.89 -16.41 -12.27
C LEU A 357 -3.32 -15.53 -13.38
N LEU A 358 -3.02 -14.27 -13.05
CA LEU A 358 -2.38 -13.33 -13.96
C LEU A 358 -0.99 -13.83 -14.35
N ALA A 359 -0.16 -14.28 -13.40
CA ALA A 359 1.17 -14.83 -13.70
C ALA A 359 1.10 -16.02 -14.69
N ILE A 360 0.26 -17.01 -14.40
CA ILE A 360 0.14 -18.23 -15.21
C ILE A 360 -0.45 -17.91 -16.58
N GLY A 361 -1.56 -17.14 -16.61
CA GLY A 361 -2.21 -16.74 -17.86
C GLY A 361 -1.30 -15.90 -18.74
N PHE A 362 -0.55 -14.99 -18.13
CA PHE A 362 0.42 -14.14 -18.81
C PHE A 362 1.57 -14.97 -19.38
N SER A 363 2.18 -15.87 -18.60
CA SER A 363 3.23 -16.77 -19.10
C SER A 363 2.75 -17.67 -20.24
N ALA A 364 1.53 -18.20 -20.17
CA ALA A 364 0.96 -19.00 -21.25
C ALA A 364 0.80 -18.18 -22.55
N LEU A 365 0.29 -16.95 -22.45
CA LEU A 365 0.10 -16.05 -23.60
C LEU A 365 1.43 -15.76 -24.32
N VAL A 366 2.52 -15.58 -23.58
CA VAL A 366 3.87 -15.36 -24.14
C VAL A 366 4.34 -16.55 -24.94
N GLY A 367 4.18 -17.75 -24.38
CA GLY A 367 4.55 -19.00 -25.05
C GLY A 367 3.79 -19.17 -26.36
N VAL A 368 2.50 -18.82 -26.39
CA VAL A 368 1.69 -18.82 -27.62
C VAL A 368 2.23 -17.81 -28.63
N VAL A 369 2.34 -16.53 -28.25
CA VAL A 369 2.66 -15.43 -29.17
C VAL A 369 4.06 -15.62 -29.78
N PHE A 370 5.07 -15.84 -28.94
CA PHE A 370 6.46 -15.95 -29.40
C PHE A 370 6.83 -17.35 -29.90
N GLY A 371 6.10 -18.39 -29.50
CA GLY A 371 6.22 -19.74 -30.05
C GLY A 371 5.56 -19.91 -31.42
N PHE A 372 4.61 -19.05 -31.78
CA PHE A 372 3.85 -19.17 -33.02
C PHE A 372 4.71 -19.06 -34.30
N MET A 373 5.59 -18.06 -34.39
CA MET A 373 6.42 -17.86 -35.58
C MET A 373 7.38 -19.04 -35.82
N PRO A 374 8.18 -19.51 -34.84
CA PRO A 374 9.02 -20.70 -34.99
C PRO A 374 8.22 -21.96 -35.34
N ALA A 375 7.09 -22.19 -34.67
CA ALA A 375 6.22 -23.33 -34.93
C ALA A 375 5.67 -23.31 -36.36
N ARG A 376 5.27 -22.13 -36.85
CA ARG A 376 4.82 -21.95 -38.23
C ARG A 376 5.95 -22.20 -39.23
N LYS A 377 7.17 -21.77 -38.92
CA LYS A 377 8.36 -22.05 -39.75
C LYS A 377 8.64 -23.56 -39.84
N ALA A 378 8.60 -24.28 -38.71
CA ALA A 378 8.76 -25.74 -38.67
C ALA A 378 7.67 -26.46 -39.48
N SER A 379 6.41 -26.06 -39.31
CA SER A 379 5.27 -26.64 -40.03
C SER A 379 5.31 -26.43 -41.54
N ARG A 380 6.13 -25.50 -42.05
CA ARG A 380 6.25 -25.18 -43.48
C ARG A 380 7.51 -25.72 -44.15
N LEU A 381 8.38 -26.42 -43.42
CA LEU A 381 9.58 -27.06 -44.00
C LEU A 381 9.19 -28.07 -45.08
N ASN A 382 9.85 -28.02 -46.24
CA ASN A 382 9.67 -29.01 -47.30
C ASN A 382 10.43 -30.30 -46.92
N PRO A 383 9.80 -31.48 -46.91
CA PRO A 383 10.46 -32.73 -46.53
C PRO A 383 11.71 -33.03 -47.36
N ILE A 384 11.69 -32.68 -48.65
CA ILE A 384 12.82 -32.92 -49.57
C ILE A 384 14.03 -32.07 -49.17
N ASP A 385 13.81 -30.77 -48.92
CA ASP A 385 14.88 -29.85 -48.52
C ASP A 385 15.43 -30.18 -47.13
N ALA A 386 14.55 -30.61 -46.22
CA ALA A 386 14.93 -30.97 -44.85
C ALA A 386 15.80 -32.23 -44.77
N LEU A 387 15.64 -33.18 -45.70
CA LEU A 387 16.41 -34.43 -45.75
C LEU A 387 17.68 -34.32 -46.61
N ARG A 388 17.82 -33.26 -47.42
CA ARG A 388 18.98 -33.04 -48.31
C ARG A 388 20.27 -32.69 -47.56
N HIS A 389 20.17 -32.26 -46.30
CA HIS A 389 21.29 -31.87 -45.45
C HIS A 389 21.68 -32.94 -44.40
N ILE A 390 21.28 -34.19 -44.62
CA ILE A 390 21.69 -35.34 -43.79
C ILE A 390 23.10 -35.79 -44.16
#